data_AF-A0AAV9KBK4-F1
#
_entry.id   AF-A0AAV9KBK4-F1
#
_cell.length_a   1.000
_cell.length_b   1.000
_cell.length_c   1.000
_cell.angle_alpha   90.00
_cell.angle_beta   90.00
_cell.angle_gamma   90.00
#
_symmetry.space_group_name_H-M   'P 1'
#
loop_
_entity.id
_entity.type
_entity.pdbx_description
1 polymer ?
#
loop_
_entity_poly.entity_id
_entity_poly.type
_entity_poly.pdbx_seq_one_letter_code
_entity_poly.pdbx_strand_id
1 'polypeptide(L)'
;MSLTIPTNLSKPISTSKFGSQFTTKPRTSAIVCSSNQTPVSNSTEESSSSLKAFSAALALSSILLSAPVLPASADISGLTPCKDSKQFAKREKQQIKKLESSLKLYAPDSAPALAINATIEKTKRRFDNYGKQGLLCGSDGLPHLIVSGDQRHWGEFITPGILFLYIAGWIGWVGRSYLIAVRDEKKPTMKEIIIDVPLANRLVWRGFIWPVAAYREYLNGDLIDPNV
;
A
#
# COMPACT_ATOMS: atom_id res chain seq x y z
N MET A 1 58.65 1.71 6.68
CA MET A 1 58.26 0.98 5.46
C MET A 1 57.03 1.66 4.89
N SER A 2 57.22 2.39 3.80
CA SER A 2 56.20 3.25 3.17
C SER A 2 55.30 2.41 2.28
N LEU A 3 53.98 2.48 2.49
CA LEU A 3 52.99 1.85 1.62
C LEU A 3 52.36 2.95 0.75
N THR A 4 52.86 3.03 -0.48
CA THR A 4 52.36 3.86 -1.57
C THR A 4 51.07 3.28 -2.15
N ILE A 5 50.01 4.08 -2.19
CA ILE A 5 48.75 3.78 -2.88
C ILE A 5 48.89 4.23 -4.34
N PRO A 6 48.70 3.37 -5.35
CA PRO A 6 48.76 3.81 -6.74
C PRO A 6 47.49 4.56 -7.15
N THR A 7 47.65 5.85 -7.41
CA THR A 7 46.73 6.72 -8.13
C THR A 7 46.91 6.49 -9.64
N ASN A 8 46.00 5.77 -10.30
CA ASN A 8 45.83 5.85 -11.76
C ASN A 8 44.59 5.06 -12.22
N LEU A 9 43.41 5.72 -12.24
CA LEU A 9 42.35 5.39 -13.20
C LEU A 9 41.28 6.49 -13.24
N SER A 10 41.62 7.65 -13.80
CA SER A 10 40.65 8.68 -14.18
C SER A 10 40.68 8.86 -15.70
N LYS A 11 39.67 8.32 -16.38
CA LYS A 11 39.27 8.75 -17.74
C LYS A 11 37.82 9.22 -17.67
N PRO A 12 37.51 10.47 -18.04
CA PRO A 12 36.14 10.95 -18.17
C PRO A 12 35.69 10.77 -19.63
N ILE A 13 34.63 10.00 -19.87
CA ILE A 13 33.97 9.95 -21.19
C ILE A 13 32.45 10.11 -21.03
N SER A 14 32.02 11.24 -21.59
CA SER A 14 30.76 11.53 -22.28
C SER A 14 29.44 11.48 -21.49
N THR A 15 29.00 12.68 -21.11
CA THR A 15 27.60 13.00 -20.84
C THR A 15 26.82 13.01 -22.16
N SER A 16 25.88 12.07 -22.34
CA SER A 16 24.91 12.17 -23.44
C SER A 16 23.89 13.26 -23.10
N LYS A 17 23.96 14.37 -23.85
CA LYS A 17 22.86 15.34 -23.95
C LYS A 17 21.67 14.64 -24.60
N PHE A 18 20.71 14.20 -23.79
CA PHE A 18 19.40 13.82 -24.30
C PHE A 18 18.62 15.12 -24.56
N GLY A 19 18.54 15.49 -25.84
CA GLY A 19 17.77 16.63 -26.30
C GLY A 19 16.29 16.45 -25.97
N SER A 20 15.72 17.44 -25.29
CA SER A 20 14.28 17.60 -25.12
C SER A 20 13.66 17.91 -26.49
N GLN A 21 12.85 16.97 -26.99
CA GLN A 21 11.84 17.24 -28.02
C GLN A 21 10.56 16.48 -27.68
N PHE A 22 9.92 16.88 -26.57
CA PHE A 22 8.50 16.60 -26.39
C PHE A 22 7.70 17.74 -27.02
N THR A 23 7.25 17.53 -28.25
CA THR A 23 6.25 18.40 -28.88
C THR A 23 4.86 17.98 -28.36
N THR A 24 4.38 18.64 -27.31
CA THR A 24 3.00 18.48 -26.85
C THR A 24 2.08 19.30 -27.74
N LYS A 25 1.44 18.63 -28.71
CA LYS A 25 0.30 19.19 -29.46
C LYS A 25 -0.90 19.25 -28.50
N PRO A 26 -1.49 20.41 -28.20
CA PRO A 26 -2.71 20.47 -27.41
C PRO A 26 -3.87 19.92 -28.24
N ARG A 27 -4.38 18.74 -27.87
CA ARG A 27 -5.62 18.20 -28.42
C ARG A 27 -6.76 18.75 -27.57
N THR A 28 -7.38 19.82 -28.06
CA THR A 28 -8.65 20.33 -27.55
C THR A 28 -9.74 19.31 -27.83
N SER A 29 -10.12 18.51 -26.83
CA SER A 29 -11.36 17.75 -26.86
C SER A 29 -12.50 18.68 -26.47
N ALA A 30 -13.10 19.34 -27.45
CA ALA A 30 -14.39 20.01 -27.30
C ALA A 30 -15.47 18.92 -27.16
N ILE A 31 -16.09 18.85 -25.98
CA ILE A 31 -17.32 18.07 -25.77
C ILE A 31 -18.44 18.90 -26.39
N VAL A 32 -18.93 18.47 -27.55
CA VAL A 32 -20.11 19.04 -28.20
C VAL A 32 -21.32 18.30 -27.67
N CYS A 33 -22.11 18.95 -26.81
CA CYS A 33 -23.46 18.51 -26.48
C CYS A 33 -24.39 18.98 -27.61
N SER A 34 -24.78 18.08 -28.50
CA SER A 34 -25.85 18.35 -29.48
C SER A 34 -27.20 18.24 -28.79
N SER A 35 -27.83 19.39 -28.53
CA SER A 35 -29.26 19.47 -28.23
C SER A 35 -30.04 19.66 -29.54
N ASN A 36 -30.78 18.63 -29.97
CA ASN A 36 -31.77 18.80 -31.01
C ASN A 36 -33.15 19.05 -30.37
N GLN A 37 -33.52 20.31 -30.27
CA GLN A 37 -34.90 20.79 -30.40
C GLN A 37 -35.22 20.71 -31.91
N THR A 38 -36.39 20.38 -32.47
CA THR A 38 -37.84 20.54 -32.19
C THR A 38 -38.55 19.87 -33.43
N PRO A 39 -39.89 19.80 -33.64
CA PRO A 39 -40.97 20.60 -33.06
C PRO A 39 -42.24 19.85 -32.63
N VAL A 40 -43.05 20.62 -31.93
CA VAL A 40 -44.46 20.42 -31.57
C VAL A 40 -45.34 20.20 -32.81
N SER A 41 -46.28 19.27 -32.75
CA SER A 41 -47.54 19.28 -33.51
C SER A 41 -48.62 18.58 -32.69
N ASN A 42 -49.75 19.27 -32.52
CA ASN A 42 -50.96 18.86 -31.82
C ASN A 42 -51.70 17.74 -32.56
N SER A 43 -52.15 16.72 -31.82
CA SER A 43 -53.50 16.16 -31.94
C SER A 43 -53.77 15.16 -30.80
N THR A 44 -54.76 15.51 -29.99
CA THR A 44 -55.77 14.74 -29.23
C THR A 44 -55.63 13.22 -28.97
N GLU A 45 -56.02 12.90 -27.72
CA GLU A 45 -56.64 11.66 -27.18
C GLU A 45 -55.77 10.63 -26.39
N GLU A 46 -56.00 10.68 -25.07
CA GLU A 46 -56.06 9.66 -24.00
C GLU A 46 -55.18 8.39 -24.02
N SER A 47 -54.33 8.21 -22.99
CA SER A 47 -54.53 7.20 -21.91
C SER A 47 -53.31 7.00 -20.96
N SER A 48 -53.62 7.08 -19.65
CA SER A 48 -53.08 6.33 -18.49
C SER A 48 -51.56 6.25 -18.14
N SER A 49 -51.17 7.11 -17.19
CA SER A 49 -50.67 6.71 -15.85
C SER A 49 -49.39 5.85 -15.70
N SER A 50 -48.22 6.31 -16.14
CA SER A 50 -46.94 5.65 -15.75
C SER A 50 -45.82 6.59 -15.31
N LEU A 51 -45.95 7.91 -15.53
CA LEU A 51 -44.81 8.84 -15.37
C LEU A 51 -44.78 9.60 -14.03
N LYS A 52 -45.86 9.55 -13.22
CA LYS A 52 -45.88 10.23 -11.90
C LYS A 52 -45.16 9.45 -10.79
N ALA A 53 -44.98 8.14 -10.95
CA ALA A 53 -44.34 7.29 -9.93
C ALA A 53 -42.80 7.42 -9.89
N PHE A 54 -42.17 7.80 -11.00
CA PHE A 54 -40.71 7.92 -11.08
C PHE A 54 -40.17 9.25 -10.53
N SER A 55 -40.91 10.36 -10.66
CA SER A 55 -40.51 11.65 -10.07
C SER A 55 -40.61 11.68 -8.55
N ALA A 56 -41.54 10.92 -7.95
CA ALA A 56 -41.68 10.85 -6.49
C ALA A 56 -40.53 10.04 -5.84
N ALA A 57 -40.04 8.99 -6.51
CA ALA A 57 -38.94 8.17 -6.01
C ALA A 57 -37.59 8.91 -5.99
N LEU A 58 -37.33 9.79 -6.96
CA LEU A 58 -36.13 10.63 -6.99
C LEU A 58 -36.14 11.72 -5.91
N ALA A 59 -37.31 12.30 -5.61
CA ALA A 59 -37.43 13.33 -4.58
C ALA A 59 -37.29 12.77 -3.15
N LEU A 60 -37.70 11.51 -2.92
CA LEU A 60 -37.51 10.83 -1.63
C LEU A 60 -36.05 10.40 -1.40
N SER A 61 -35.29 10.16 -2.47
CA SER A 61 -33.85 9.83 -2.38
C SER A 61 -32.98 11.02 -1.98
N SER A 62 -33.41 12.27 -2.24
CA SER A 62 -32.59 13.46 -1.91
C SER A 62 -32.72 13.90 -0.44
N ILE A 63 -33.73 13.44 0.29
CA ILE A 63 -33.98 13.85 1.70
C ILE A 63 -33.16 13.00 2.69
N LEU A 64 -32.59 11.88 2.26
CA LEU A 64 -31.72 11.03 3.11
C LEU A 64 -30.25 11.48 3.13
N LEU A 65 -29.86 12.49 2.33
CA LEU A 65 -28.48 13.02 2.31
C LEU A 65 -28.26 14.27 3.18
N SER A 66 -29.30 14.84 3.78
CA SER A 66 -29.21 16.09 4.56
C SER A 66 -29.15 15.89 6.08
N ALA A 67 -28.97 14.65 6.56
CA ALA A 67 -28.63 14.44 7.96
C ALA A 67 -27.18 14.90 8.21
N PRO A 68 -26.91 15.75 9.22
CA PRO A 68 -25.54 16.06 9.61
C PRO A 68 -24.90 14.76 10.09
N VAL A 69 -24.01 14.20 9.26
CA VAL A 69 -23.17 13.08 9.63
C VAL A 69 -22.21 13.63 10.69
N LEU A 70 -22.60 13.50 11.96
CA LEU A 70 -21.65 13.61 13.05
C LEU A 70 -20.50 12.66 12.70
N PRO A 71 -19.23 13.08 12.84
CA PRO A 71 -18.13 12.16 12.67
C PRO A 71 -18.35 11.06 13.70
N ALA A 72 -18.81 9.90 13.25
CA ALA A 72 -18.78 8.69 14.02
C ALA A 72 -17.31 8.36 14.20
N SER A 73 -16.68 8.98 15.19
CA SER A 73 -15.62 8.37 15.96
C SER A 73 -16.25 7.10 16.52
N ALA A 74 -16.20 6.03 15.73
CA ALA A 74 -16.42 4.71 16.25
C ALA A 74 -15.32 4.52 17.30
N ASP A 75 -15.68 4.72 18.57
CA ASP A 75 -14.89 4.31 19.72
C ASP A 75 -14.86 2.78 19.69
N ILE A 76 -13.99 2.23 18.84
CA ILE A 76 -13.79 0.80 18.71
C ILE A 76 -13.21 0.35 20.05
N SER A 77 -14.05 -0.31 20.85
CA SER A 77 -13.73 -0.87 22.15
C SER A 77 -13.30 0.15 23.24
N GLY A 78 -13.71 1.42 23.13
CA GLY A 78 -13.38 2.45 24.13
C GLY A 78 -11.90 2.89 24.10
N LEU A 79 -11.21 2.63 22.98
CA LEU A 79 -9.84 3.11 22.79
C LEU A 79 -9.86 4.55 22.26
N THR A 80 -9.00 5.38 22.85
CA THR A 80 -8.85 6.79 22.45
C THR A 80 -7.72 6.93 21.45
N PRO A 81 -7.76 7.90 20.52
CA PRO A 81 -6.62 8.20 19.66
C PRO A 81 -5.33 8.43 20.46
N CYS A 82 -4.23 7.79 20.08
CA CYS A 82 -2.97 7.88 20.81
C CYS A 82 -2.45 9.31 20.97
N LYS A 83 -2.75 10.17 19.99
CA LYS A 83 -2.44 11.61 20.00
C LYS A 83 -2.99 12.34 21.24
N ASP A 84 -4.18 11.96 21.69
CA ASP A 84 -4.90 12.67 22.75
C ASP A 84 -4.76 11.97 24.12
N SER A 85 -4.14 10.79 24.14
CA SER A 85 -4.02 9.99 25.36
C SER A 85 -2.91 10.50 26.29
N LYS A 86 -3.30 10.88 27.51
CA LYS A 86 -2.37 11.37 28.56
C LYS A 86 -1.33 10.33 28.96
N GLN A 87 -1.69 9.04 28.92
CA GLN A 87 -0.79 7.94 29.29
C GLN A 87 0.32 7.72 28.26
N PHE A 88 0.03 7.88 26.96
CA PHE A 88 1.03 7.80 25.89
C PHE A 88 2.06 8.93 26.00
N ALA A 89 1.60 10.17 26.22
CA ALA A 89 2.49 11.31 26.46
C ALA A 89 3.35 11.14 27.74
N LYS A 90 2.81 10.49 28.78
CA LYS A 90 3.58 10.16 29.99
C LYS A 90 4.69 9.16 29.69
N ARG A 91 4.42 8.12 28.88
CA ARG A 91 5.42 7.12 28.44
C ARG A 91 6.55 7.77 27.64
N GLU A 92 6.20 8.65 26.71
CA GLU A 92 7.17 9.39 25.90
C GLU A 92 8.13 10.19 26.81
N LYS A 93 7.57 11.00 27.72
CA LYS A 93 8.37 11.79 28.68
C LYS A 93 9.23 10.91 29.57
N GLN A 94 8.74 9.75 30.00
CA GLN A 94 9.51 8.82 30.82
C GLN A 94 10.70 8.21 30.04
N GLN A 95 10.49 7.85 28.77
CA GLN A 95 11.57 7.33 27.92
C GLN A 95 12.62 8.41 27.61
N ILE A 96 12.19 9.62 27.29
CA ILE A 96 13.09 10.76 27.05
C ILE A 96 13.89 11.09 28.31
N LYS A 97 13.23 11.19 29.48
CA LYS A 97 13.91 11.43 30.76
C LYS A 97 14.96 10.37 31.09
N LYS A 98 14.69 9.09 30.77
CA LYS A 98 15.66 8.01 30.96
C LYS A 98 16.89 8.22 30.07
N LEU A 99 16.69 8.54 28.79
CA LEU A 99 17.79 8.83 27.85
C LEU A 99 18.56 10.10 28.24
N GLU A 100 17.88 11.16 28.66
CA GLU A 100 18.51 12.38 29.18
C GLU A 100 19.31 12.13 30.46
N SER A 101 18.81 11.26 31.35
CA SER A 101 19.55 10.86 32.54
C SER A 101 20.84 10.12 32.19
N SER A 102 20.81 9.27 31.16
CA SER A 102 22.00 8.59 30.64
C SER A 102 22.95 9.56 29.92
N LEU A 103 22.42 10.58 29.24
CA LEU A 103 23.22 11.58 28.52
C LEU A 103 24.11 12.39 29.48
N LYS A 104 23.63 12.69 30.69
CA LYS A 104 24.38 13.44 31.71
C LYS A 104 25.66 12.75 32.19
N LEU A 105 25.80 11.43 31.98
CA LEU A 105 27.00 10.69 32.37
C LEU A 105 28.16 10.87 31.37
N TYR A 106 27.88 11.41 30.17
CA TYR A 106 28.85 11.52 29.09
C TYR A 106 29.15 12.99 28.75
N ALA A 107 30.37 13.24 28.27
CA ALA A 107 30.75 14.56 27.77
C ALA A 107 29.98 14.90 26.47
N PRO A 108 29.60 16.16 26.24
CA PRO A 108 28.70 16.57 25.15
C PRO A 108 29.27 16.34 23.74
N ASP A 109 30.59 16.27 23.62
CA ASP A 109 31.37 16.04 22.39
C ASP A 109 31.73 14.56 22.17
N SER A 110 31.38 13.68 23.10
CA SER A 110 31.71 12.26 23.01
C SER A 110 30.79 11.52 22.03
N ALA A 111 31.33 10.50 21.34
CA ALA A 111 30.56 9.60 20.48
C ALA A 111 29.28 9.01 21.13
N PRO A 112 29.27 8.57 22.41
CA PRO A 112 28.05 8.10 23.06
C PRO A 112 26.99 9.20 23.24
N ALA A 113 27.37 10.45 23.50
CA ALA A 113 26.41 11.55 23.63
C ALA A 113 25.68 11.82 22.30
N LEU A 114 26.39 11.77 21.18
CA LEU A 114 25.79 11.89 19.85
C LEU A 114 24.81 10.73 19.55
N ALA A 115 25.19 9.51 19.90
CA ALA A 115 24.33 8.33 19.72
C ALA A 115 23.05 8.40 20.58
N ILE A 116 23.16 8.89 21.82
CA ILE A 116 22.00 9.09 22.70
C ILE A 116 21.09 10.19 22.15
N ASN A 117 21.63 11.30 21.67
CA ASN A 117 20.85 12.36 21.02
C ASN A 117 20.09 11.84 19.78
N ALA A 118 20.75 11.07 18.92
CA ALA A 118 20.09 10.42 17.79
C ALA A 118 18.98 9.44 18.24
N THR A 119 19.16 8.77 19.37
CA THR A 119 18.15 7.87 19.95
C THR A 119 16.96 8.64 20.53
N ILE A 120 17.20 9.79 21.17
CA ILE A 120 16.15 10.71 21.63
C ILE A 120 15.32 11.19 20.43
N GLU A 121 15.97 11.61 19.35
CA GLU A 121 15.29 12.06 18.14
C GLU A 121 14.49 10.93 17.48
N LYS A 122 15.08 9.74 17.32
CA LYS A 122 14.36 8.54 16.82
C LYS A 122 13.15 8.20 17.69
N THR A 123 13.28 8.34 19.00
CA THR A 123 12.19 8.08 19.95
C THR A 123 11.06 9.09 19.76
N LYS A 124 11.36 10.39 19.70
CA LYS A 124 10.37 11.44 19.40
C LYS A 124 9.66 11.19 18.08
N ARG A 125 10.42 10.96 17.00
CA ARG A 125 9.89 10.62 15.67
C ARG A 125 8.98 9.39 15.70
N ARG A 126 9.31 8.36 16.48
CA ARG A 126 8.48 7.16 16.64
C ARG A 126 7.15 7.47 17.32
N PHE A 127 7.18 8.20 18.44
CA PHE A 127 5.95 8.60 19.15
C PHE A 127 5.08 9.52 18.28
N ASP A 128 5.69 10.45 17.53
CA ASP A 128 5.01 11.31 16.57
C ASP A 128 4.35 10.50 15.44
N ASN A 129 5.06 9.52 14.88
CA ASN A 129 4.53 8.67 13.82
C ASN A 129 3.32 7.85 14.31
N TYR A 130 3.41 7.27 15.52
CA TYR A 130 2.29 6.54 16.12
C TYR A 130 1.09 7.44 16.41
N GLY A 131 1.31 8.69 16.83
CA GLY A 131 0.23 9.67 17.01
C GLY A 131 -0.41 10.14 15.69
N LYS A 132 0.36 10.19 14.59
CA LYS A 132 -0.11 10.60 13.26
C LYS A 132 -0.82 9.49 12.49
N GLN A 133 -0.43 8.23 12.70
CA GLN A 133 -1.00 7.07 12.04
C GLN A 133 -2.44 6.75 12.49
N GLY A 134 -3.00 7.53 13.42
CA GLY A 134 -4.36 7.33 13.91
C GLY A 134 -4.52 6.11 14.81
N LEU A 135 -3.40 5.56 15.31
CA LEU A 135 -3.40 4.39 16.19
C LEU A 135 -4.26 4.67 17.44
N LEU A 136 -4.96 3.64 17.88
CA LEU A 136 -5.83 3.70 19.04
C LEU A 136 -5.08 3.19 20.28
N CYS A 137 -5.09 3.98 21.35
CA CYS A 137 -4.41 3.68 22.60
C CYS A 137 -5.44 3.27 23.68
N GLY A 138 -5.15 2.17 24.37
CA GLY A 138 -5.90 1.73 25.54
C GLY A 138 -5.52 2.51 26.82
N SER A 139 -6.06 2.06 27.96
CA SER A 139 -5.79 2.64 29.29
C SER A 139 -4.29 2.63 29.67
N ASP A 140 -3.51 1.70 29.12
CA ASP A 140 -2.07 1.58 29.38
C ASP A 140 -1.20 2.61 28.63
N GLY A 141 -1.81 3.35 27.69
CA GLY A 141 -1.10 4.27 26.79
C GLY A 141 -0.22 3.56 25.77
N LEU A 142 -0.57 2.33 25.40
CA LEU A 142 0.10 1.57 24.32
C LEU A 142 -0.81 1.54 23.08
N PRO A 143 -0.24 1.71 21.87
CA PRO A 143 -0.99 1.56 20.63
C PRO A 143 -1.47 0.11 20.45
N HIS A 144 -2.75 -0.05 20.18
CA HIS A 144 -3.40 -1.31 19.81
C HIS A 144 -3.76 -1.26 18.33
N LEU A 145 -3.74 -2.43 17.69
CA LEU A 145 -4.10 -2.58 16.28
C LEU A 145 -5.50 -3.16 16.17
N ILE A 146 -6.30 -2.62 15.24
CA ILE A 146 -7.64 -3.12 14.93
C ILE A 146 -7.59 -3.93 13.63
N VAL A 147 -7.85 -5.23 13.75
CA VAL A 147 -7.84 -6.18 12.62
C VAL A 147 -9.23 -6.43 12.01
N SER A 148 -10.25 -5.70 12.45
CA SER A 148 -11.66 -5.91 12.07
C SER A 148 -12.01 -5.50 10.63
N GLY A 149 -11.07 -4.96 9.86
CA GLY A 149 -11.31 -4.52 8.48
C GLY A 149 -12.05 -3.19 8.36
N ASP A 150 -12.03 -2.35 9.40
CA ASP A 150 -12.54 -0.97 9.33
C ASP A 150 -11.65 -0.09 8.43
N GLN A 151 -12.26 0.65 7.50
CA GLN A 151 -11.58 1.46 6.47
C GLN A 151 -10.54 2.42 7.07
N ARG A 152 -10.80 2.99 8.24
CA ARG A 152 -9.90 3.94 8.91
C ARG A 152 -8.60 3.30 9.40
N HIS A 153 -8.60 1.98 9.62
CA HIS A 153 -7.49 1.21 10.17
C HIS A 153 -6.94 0.17 9.17
N TRP A 154 -7.31 0.26 7.88
CA TRP A 154 -6.79 -0.65 6.82
C TRP A 154 -5.27 -0.64 6.66
N GLY A 155 -4.63 0.48 7.01
CA GLY A 155 -3.17 0.60 7.01
C GLY A 155 -2.49 -0.28 8.06
N GLU A 156 -3.20 -0.69 9.12
CA GLU A 156 -2.62 -1.43 10.24
C GLU A 156 -2.43 -2.92 9.93
N PHE A 157 -3.39 -3.54 9.23
CA PHE A 157 -3.37 -4.99 9.01
C PHE A 157 -3.68 -5.40 7.57
N ILE A 158 -4.69 -4.81 6.92
CA ILE A 158 -5.11 -5.24 5.58
C ILE A 158 -4.06 -4.92 4.52
N THR A 159 -3.53 -3.70 4.52
CA THR A 159 -2.49 -3.28 3.57
C THR A 159 -1.20 -4.12 3.70
N PRO A 160 -0.60 -4.28 4.89
CA PRO A 160 0.56 -5.16 5.05
C PRO A 160 0.21 -6.65 4.85
N GLY A 161 -1.02 -7.08 5.16
CA GLY A 161 -1.49 -8.45 4.97
C GLY A 161 -1.61 -8.84 3.49
N ILE A 162 -2.21 -7.99 2.66
CA ILE A 162 -2.28 -8.19 1.21
C ILE A 162 -0.87 -8.17 0.60
N LEU A 163 0.00 -7.26 1.07
CA LEU A 163 1.40 -7.22 0.63
C LEU A 163 2.12 -8.54 0.98
N PHE A 164 1.91 -9.07 2.18
CA PHE A 164 2.46 -10.35 2.60
C PHE A 164 1.96 -11.50 1.73
N LEU A 165 0.64 -11.62 1.53
CA LEU A 165 0.06 -12.66 0.68
C LEU A 165 0.53 -12.55 -0.77
N TYR A 166 0.72 -11.33 -1.27
CA TYR A 166 1.25 -11.10 -2.61
C TYR A 166 2.68 -11.62 -2.76
N ILE A 167 3.55 -11.34 -1.79
CA ILE A 167 4.94 -11.81 -1.80
C ILE A 167 4.99 -13.33 -1.61
N ALA A 168 4.23 -13.88 -0.66
CA ALA A 168 4.17 -15.31 -0.39
C ALA A 168 3.63 -16.09 -1.60
N GLY A 169 2.56 -15.60 -2.22
CA GLY A 169 1.99 -16.19 -3.43
C GLY A 169 2.94 -16.09 -4.63
N TRP A 170 3.69 -15.00 -4.77
CA TRP A 170 4.72 -14.88 -5.80
C TRP A 170 5.81 -15.95 -5.62
N ILE A 171 6.35 -16.09 -4.41
CA ILE A 171 7.38 -17.10 -4.11
C ILE A 171 6.85 -18.51 -4.40
N GLY A 172 5.64 -18.83 -3.92
CA GLY A 172 5.00 -20.12 -4.14
C GLY A 172 4.74 -20.40 -5.63
N TRP A 173 4.27 -19.40 -6.37
CA TRP A 173 3.99 -19.53 -7.80
C TRP A 173 5.23 -19.79 -8.63
N VAL A 174 6.31 -19.06 -8.35
CA VAL A 174 7.60 -19.25 -9.03
C VAL A 174 8.17 -20.64 -8.72
N GLY A 175 8.09 -21.07 -7.45
CA GLY A 175 8.50 -22.41 -7.03
C GLY A 175 7.74 -23.51 -7.77
N ARG A 176 6.40 -23.44 -7.80
CA ARG A 176 5.55 -24.37 -8.56
C ARG A 176 5.92 -24.38 -10.05
N SER A 177 6.05 -23.21 -10.65
CA SER A 177 6.30 -23.08 -12.09
C SER A 177 7.69 -23.61 -12.48
N TYR A 178 8.70 -23.46 -11.60
CA TYR A 178 10.03 -24.03 -11.79
C TYR A 178 10.00 -25.56 -11.74
N LEU A 179 9.35 -26.14 -10.73
CA LEU A 179 9.25 -27.60 -10.59
C LEU A 179 8.50 -28.25 -11.76
N ILE A 180 7.44 -27.61 -12.26
CA ILE A 180 6.70 -28.08 -13.45
C ILE A 180 7.60 -28.04 -14.70
N ALA A 181 8.37 -26.96 -14.89
CA ALA A 181 9.25 -26.83 -16.05
C ALA A 181 10.41 -27.84 -16.07
N VAL A 182 10.90 -28.23 -14.89
CA VAL A 182 12.03 -29.17 -14.75
C VAL A 182 11.58 -30.64 -14.80
N ARG A 183 10.32 -30.94 -14.47
CA ARG A 183 9.77 -32.32 -14.42
C ARG A 183 9.97 -33.10 -15.72
N ASP A 184 9.87 -32.43 -16.87
CA ASP A 184 9.93 -33.07 -18.19
C ASP A 184 11.39 -33.19 -18.73
N GLU A 185 12.40 -32.73 -17.97
CA GLU A 185 13.80 -32.90 -18.34
C GLU A 185 14.34 -34.31 -18.06
N LYS A 186 15.43 -34.69 -18.72
CA LYS A 186 16.05 -36.02 -18.60
C LYS A 186 16.55 -36.36 -17.18
N LYS A 187 16.85 -35.34 -16.36
CA LYS A 187 17.39 -35.49 -14.98
C LYS A 187 16.84 -34.38 -14.06
N PRO A 188 15.57 -34.44 -13.64
CA PRO A 188 14.93 -33.37 -12.87
C PRO A 188 15.62 -33.14 -11.51
N THR A 189 16.04 -34.23 -10.84
CA THR A 189 16.73 -34.19 -9.54
C THR A 189 18.06 -33.42 -9.58
N MET A 190 18.73 -33.39 -10.74
CA MET A 190 19.98 -32.64 -10.90
C MET A 190 19.74 -31.12 -10.99
N LYS A 191 18.59 -30.72 -11.56
CA LYS A 191 18.17 -29.31 -11.71
C LYS A 191 17.54 -28.73 -10.46
N GLU A 192 17.19 -29.57 -9.49
CA GLU A 192 16.80 -29.15 -8.13
C GLU A 192 18.02 -28.83 -7.26
N ILE A 193 19.09 -29.64 -7.37
CA ILE A 193 20.35 -29.41 -6.63
C ILE A 193 21.14 -28.25 -7.25
N ILE A 194 21.28 -28.26 -8.58
CA ILE A 194 21.95 -27.22 -9.35
C ILE A 194 20.88 -26.45 -10.09
N ILE A 195 20.43 -25.35 -9.48
CA ILE A 195 19.35 -24.52 -10.02
C ILE A 195 19.75 -23.92 -11.36
N ASP A 196 18.87 -24.04 -12.34
CA ASP A 196 18.98 -23.36 -13.61
C ASP A 196 18.63 -21.87 -13.43
N VAL A 197 19.63 -21.07 -13.07
CA VAL A 197 19.51 -19.62 -12.85
C VAL A 197 18.85 -18.88 -14.02
N PRO A 198 19.21 -19.11 -15.30
CA PRO A 198 18.58 -18.40 -16.40
C PRO A 198 17.10 -18.77 -16.61
N LEU A 199 16.71 -20.03 -16.38
CA LEU A 199 15.32 -20.44 -16.41
C LEU A 199 14.53 -19.86 -15.21
N ALA A 200 15.10 -19.94 -14.01
CA ALA A 200 14.51 -19.40 -12.78
C ALA A 200 14.26 -17.89 -12.88
N ASN A 201 15.22 -17.11 -13.38
CA ASN A 201 15.05 -15.66 -13.54
C ASN A 201 13.87 -15.33 -14.48
N ARG A 202 13.69 -16.08 -15.58
CA ARG A 202 12.54 -15.89 -16.48
C ARG A 202 11.21 -16.18 -15.80
N LEU A 203 11.17 -17.18 -14.91
CA LEU A 203 9.97 -17.54 -14.14
C LEU A 203 9.67 -16.54 -13.02
N VAL A 204 10.70 -16.00 -12.36
CA VAL A 204 10.56 -14.95 -11.34
C VAL A 204 9.79 -13.75 -11.90
N TRP A 205 10.16 -13.27 -13.09
CA TRP A 205 9.47 -12.14 -13.74
C TRP A 205 8.03 -12.46 -14.15
N ARG A 206 7.74 -13.71 -14.55
CA ARG A 206 6.36 -14.15 -14.84
C ARG A 206 5.49 -14.25 -13.58
N GLY A 207 6.10 -14.54 -12.43
CA GLY A 207 5.43 -14.62 -11.14
C GLY A 207 4.84 -13.31 -10.64
N PHE A 208 5.14 -12.16 -11.24
CA PHE A 208 4.52 -10.89 -10.84
C PHE A 208 3.01 -10.87 -11.13
N ILE A 209 2.54 -11.54 -12.20
CA ILE A 209 1.10 -11.60 -12.55
C ILE A 209 0.39 -12.81 -11.89
N TRP A 210 1.02 -13.42 -10.88
CA TRP A 210 0.55 -14.68 -10.29
C TRP A 210 -0.92 -14.70 -9.85
N PRO A 211 -1.54 -13.64 -9.27
CA PRO A 211 -2.90 -13.75 -8.77
C PRO A 211 -3.89 -14.03 -9.90
N VAL A 212 -3.68 -13.42 -11.07
CA VAL A 212 -4.53 -13.60 -12.25
C VAL A 212 -4.24 -14.94 -12.94
N ALA A 213 -2.96 -15.30 -13.06
CA ALA A 213 -2.55 -16.56 -13.67
C ALA A 213 -3.05 -17.77 -12.86
N ALA A 214 -2.83 -17.74 -11.54
CA ALA A 214 -3.30 -18.78 -10.62
C ALA A 214 -4.81 -18.91 -10.62
N TYR A 215 -5.54 -17.78 -10.65
CA TYR A 215 -7.00 -17.81 -10.71
C TYR A 215 -7.52 -18.42 -12.02
N ARG A 216 -6.88 -18.13 -13.16
CA ARG A 216 -7.24 -18.76 -14.43
C ARG A 216 -6.91 -20.25 -14.47
N GLU A 217 -5.72 -20.65 -14.03
CA GLU A 217 -5.34 -22.08 -13.96
C GLU A 217 -6.21 -22.87 -12.98
N TYR A 218 -6.67 -22.23 -11.90
CA TYR A 218 -7.64 -22.83 -10.98
C TYR A 218 -8.99 -23.09 -11.65
N LEU A 219 -9.52 -22.12 -12.38
CA LEU A 219 -10.79 -22.27 -13.10
C LEU A 219 -10.71 -23.28 -14.26
N ASN A 220 -9.55 -23.39 -14.91
CA ASN A 220 -9.31 -24.34 -15.98
C ASN A 220 -9.08 -25.78 -15.47
N GLY A 221 -8.83 -25.96 -14.18
CA GLY A 221 -8.53 -27.27 -13.57
C GLY A 221 -7.05 -27.69 -13.67
N ASP A 222 -6.16 -26.85 -14.20
CA ASP A 222 -4.72 -27.14 -14.34
C ASP A 222 -3.93 -26.92 -13.03
N LEU A 223 -4.55 -26.29 -12.02
CA LEU A 223 -3.90 -26.04 -10.73
C LEU A 223 -3.87 -27.27 -9.83
N ILE A 224 -4.88 -28.14 -9.92
CA ILE A 224 -5.11 -29.28 -9.04
C ILE A 224 -4.93 -30.56 -9.85
N ASP A 225 -4.35 -31.59 -9.24
CA ASP A 225 -4.28 -32.91 -9.88
C ASP A 225 -5.69 -33.53 -9.94
N PRO A 226 -6.14 -34.05 -11.10
CA PRO A 226 -7.46 -34.66 -11.23
C PRO A 226 -7.71 -35.89 -10.33
N ASN A 227 -6.67 -36.45 -9.71
CA ASN A 227 -6.78 -37.57 -8.77
C ASN A 227 -6.98 -37.15 -7.29
N VAL A 228 -7.18 -35.85 -7.02
CA VAL A 228 -7.44 -35.28 -5.69
C VAL A 228 -8.94 -35.08 -5.45
#